data_AF-A0A291QRL6-F1
#
_entry.id   AF-A0A291QRL6-F1
#
_cell.length_a   1.000
_cell.length_b   1.000
_cell.length_c   1.000
_cell.angle_alpha   90.00
_cell.angle_beta   90.00
_cell.angle_gamma   90.00
#
_symmetry.space_group_name_H-M   'P 1'
#
loop_
_entity.id
_entity.type
_entity.pdbx_description
1 polymer ?
#
loop_
_entity_poly.entity_id
_entity_poly.type
_entity_poly.pdbx_seq_one_letter_code
_entity_poly.pdbx_strand_id
1 'polypeptide(L)'
;MQKKDWIGVVIVTMLIAYGLQACSGCNDKQEKKIKKEQAEVSASQDSIDYWLDNRVVNWKGWMDTAFAEPFDVDSLDAFAMDTINAFTTMMTEDRFKQFSPYFIYSPDKKMAIDMISYGTILEKDSRGKFQLEGGEPDSEVAIVDIASKVRKRILFVGPSIILKEATWIDNYSIIIVGAMSDDEGRYFPMVWKYNLASGELLNWSTNKSLEAKAPKDTLSKTISASGKK
;
A
#
# COMPACT_ATOMS: atom_id res chain seq x y z
N MET A 1 46.06 63.33 -0.42
CA MET A 1 47.05 62.95 -1.45
C MET A 1 47.53 61.54 -1.15
N GLN A 2 46.93 60.50 -1.74
CA GLN A 2 47.52 59.16 -1.82
C GLN A 2 46.75 58.35 -2.87
N LYS A 3 47.35 58.29 -4.06
CA LYS A 3 47.02 57.34 -5.12
C LYS A 3 47.89 56.10 -4.88
N LYS A 4 47.28 54.91 -5.01
CA LYS A 4 47.84 53.66 -5.53
C LYS A 4 47.15 52.51 -4.80
N ASP A 5 46.29 51.80 -5.53
CA ASP A 5 46.02 50.36 -5.40
C ASP A 5 44.96 50.00 -6.46
N TRP A 6 45.36 50.05 -7.73
CA TRP A 6 44.48 49.74 -8.87
C TRP A 6 45.22 49.00 -9.98
N ILE A 7 46.11 48.06 -9.60
CA ILE A 7 46.86 47.22 -10.55
C ILE A 7 46.82 45.73 -10.15
N GLY A 8 46.08 45.35 -9.10
CA GLY A 8 45.99 43.96 -8.63
C GLY A 8 44.82 43.12 -9.16
N VAL A 9 43.86 43.70 -9.89
CA VAL A 9 42.56 43.05 -10.17
C VAL A 9 42.40 42.60 -11.64
N VAL A 10 43.31 42.98 -12.54
CA VAL A 10 43.11 42.73 -13.99
C VAL A 10 43.83 41.47 -14.52
N ILE A 11 44.78 40.88 -13.78
CA ILE A 11 45.57 39.74 -14.29
C ILE A 11 45.03 38.37 -13.85
N VAL A 12 44.26 38.28 -12.76
CA VAL A 12 43.70 36.99 -12.28
C VAL A 12 42.43 36.59 -13.04
N THR A 13 41.72 37.55 -13.65
CA THR A 13 40.49 37.29 -14.43
C THR A 13 40.74 36.80 -15.86
N MET A 14 41.98 36.88 -16.38
CA MET A 14 42.29 36.47 -17.76
C MET A 14 42.81 35.03 -17.91
N LEU A 15 43.12 34.33 -16.82
CA LEU A 15 43.57 32.93 -16.85
C LEU A 15 42.47 31.89 -16.55
N ILE A 16 41.30 32.31 -16.07
CA ILE A 16 40.15 31.41 -15.82
C ILE A 16 39.27 31.26 -17.09
N ALA A 17 39.47 32.09 -18.12
CA ALA A 17 38.68 32.06 -19.35
C ALA A 17 39.16 31.07 -20.42
N TYR A 18 40.32 30.43 -20.26
CA TYR A 18 40.88 29.50 -21.27
C TYR A 18 40.79 28.01 -20.91
N GLY A 19 40.12 27.64 -19.82
CA GLY A 19 39.97 26.25 -19.37
C GLY A 19 38.67 25.54 -19.74
N LEU A 20 37.75 26.17 -20.49
CA LEU A 20 36.39 25.64 -20.71
C LEU A 20 36.04 25.27 -22.16
N GLN A 21 37.04 25.08 -23.04
CA GLN A 21 36.79 24.63 -24.43
C GLN A 21 37.46 23.29 -24.78
N ALA A 22 37.46 22.35 -23.84
CA ALA A 22 37.79 20.95 -24.12
C ALA A 22 36.82 20.02 -23.37
N CYS A 23 35.58 19.92 -23.86
CA CYS A 23 34.70 18.74 -23.76
C CYS A 23 33.28 19.02 -24.31
N SER A 24 33.15 19.60 -25.50
CA SER A 24 31.86 19.76 -26.20
C SER A 24 31.53 18.57 -27.13
N GLY A 25 32.05 17.37 -26.84
CA GLY A 25 31.97 16.21 -27.74
C GLY A 25 31.46 14.88 -27.15
N CYS A 26 31.22 14.77 -25.84
CA CYS A 26 30.89 13.47 -25.21
C CYS A 26 29.65 13.47 -24.28
N ASN A 27 28.90 14.58 -24.16
CA ASN A 27 27.88 14.67 -23.11
C ASN A 27 26.48 14.15 -23.49
N ASP A 28 26.16 14.02 -24.77
CA ASP A 28 24.80 13.64 -25.21
C ASP A 28 24.47 12.14 -25.01
N LYS A 29 25.50 11.28 -24.93
CA LYS A 29 25.32 9.84 -24.68
C LYS A 29 25.18 9.50 -23.20
N GLN A 30 25.79 10.28 -22.31
CA GLN A 30 25.76 10.03 -20.86
C GLN A 30 24.45 10.52 -20.24
N GLU A 31 23.91 11.65 -20.71
CA GLU A 31 22.60 12.16 -20.27
C GLU A 31 21.44 11.25 -20.71
N LYS A 32 21.51 10.68 -21.92
CA LYS A 32 20.54 9.66 -22.37
C LYS A 32 20.60 8.36 -21.57
N LYS A 33 21.80 7.97 -21.10
CA LYS A 33 21.98 6.78 -20.28
C LYS A 33 21.39 6.96 -18.87
N ILE A 34 21.63 8.12 -18.25
CA ILE A 34 21.07 8.46 -16.93
C ILE A 34 19.54 8.58 -17.00
N LYS A 35 18.98 9.22 -18.04
CA LYS A 35 17.52 9.29 -18.23
C LYS A 35 16.89 7.92 -18.47
N LYS A 36 17.55 7.03 -19.19
CA LYS A 36 17.06 5.66 -19.44
C LYS A 36 17.10 4.81 -18.17
N GLU A 37 18.21 4.86 -17.42
CA GLU A 37 18.37 4.13 -16.15
C GLU A 37 17.41 4.64 -15.07
N GLN A 38 17.19 5.96 -14.99
CA GLN A 38 16.22 6.55 -14.07
C GLN A 38 14.77 6.24 -14.47
N ALA A 39 14.47 6.14 -15.77
CA ALA A 39 13.16 5.71 -16.25
C ALA A 39 12.91 4.22 -15.98
N GLU A 40 13.90 3.35 -16.19
CA GLU A 40 13.82 1.92 -15.88
C GLU A 40 13.69 1.67 -14.37
N VAL A 41 14.43 2.41 -13.53
CA VAL A 41 14.25 2.36 -12.06
C VAL A 41 12.86 2.85 -11.65
N SER A 42 12.37 3.96 -12.22
CA SER A 42 11.02 4.46 -11.92
C SER A 42 9.91 3.50 -12.36
N ALA A 43 10.09 2.81 -13.50
CA ALA A 43 9.15 1.82 -13.98
C ALA A 43 9.18 0.54 -13.12
N SER A 44 10.35 0.12 -12.65
CA SER A 44 10.48 -1.03 -11.74
C SER A 44 9.89 -0.77 -10.35
N GLN A 45 9.93 0.48 -9.88
CA GLN A 45 9.34 0.88 -8.59
C GLN A 45 7.81 1.03 -8.63
N ASP A 46 7.20 1.11 -9.82
CA ASP A 46 5.75 1.14 -9.99
C ASP A 46 5.18 -0.23 -10.41
N SER A 47 5.99 -1.29 -10.39
CA SER A 47 5.46 -2.65 -10.57
C SER A 47 4.70 -3.09 -9.33
N ILE A 48 3.61 -3.84 -9.53
CA ILE A 48 2.82 -4.35 -8.40
C ILE A 48 3.65 -5.29 -7.51
N ASP A 49 4.53 -6.09 -8.11
CA ASP A 49 5.42 -7.02 -7.41
C ASP A 49 6.30 -6.28 -6.40
N TYR A 50 6.87 -5.13 -6.79
CA TYR A 50 7.66 -4.30 -5.89
C TYR A 50 6.85 -3.87 -4.66
N TRP A 51 5.60 -3.42 -4.86
CA TRP A 51 4.74 -3.01 -3.76
C TRP A 51 4.34 -4.19 -2.87
N LEU A 52 4.02 -5.35 -3.47
CA LEU A 52 3.63 -6.55 -2.74
C LEU A 52 4.77 -7.10 -1.87
N ASP A 53 5.99 -7.12 -2.39
CA ASP A 53 7.14 -7.66 -1.66
C ASP A 53 7.67 -6.72 -0.58
N ASN A 54 7.57 -5.40 -0.78
CA ASN A 54 8.26 -4.43 0.08
C ASN A 54 7.35 -3.63 1.01
N ARG A 55 6.04 -3.58 0.75
CA ARG A 55 5.16 -2.55 1.35
C ARG A 55 3.90 -3.11 2.00
N VAL A 56 3.52 -4.35 1.69
CA VAL A 56 2.44 -5.09 2.37
C VAL A 56 2.96 -6.40 2.98
N VAL A 57 4.06 -6.26 3.72
CA VAL A 57 4.79 -7.37 4.35
C VAL A 57 3.96 -8.14 5.37
N ASN A 58 2.98 -7.51 6.03
CA ASN A 58 2.13 -8.22 6.99
C ASN A 58 1.18 -9.16 6.27
N TRP A 59 0.58 -8.71 5.17
CA TRP A 59 -0.25 -9.56 4.32
C TRP A 59 0.54 -10.70 3.68
N LYS A 60 1.72 -10.42 3.11
CA LYS A 60 2.57 -11.47 2.53
C LYS A 60 2.98 -12.51 3.58
N GLY A 61 3.41 -12.05 4.76
CA GLY A 61 3.74 -12.94 5.87
C GLY A 61 2.53 -13.77 6.33
N TRP A 62 1.33 -13.19 6.35
CA TRP A 62 0.11 -13.94 6.61
C TRP A 62 -0.16 -14.99 5.54
N MET A 63 -0.01 -14.67 4.25
CA MET A 63 -0.15 -15.63 3.16
C MET A 63 0.81 -16.82 3.31
N ASP A 64 2.11 -16.54 3.50
CA ASP A 64 3.15 -17.57 3.61
C ASP A 64 2.96 -18.47 4.85
N THR A 65 2.33 -17.94 5.91
CA THR A 65 2.13 -18.68 7.16
C THR A 65 0.78 -19.40 7.24
N ALA A 66 -0.29 -18.81 6.71
CA ALA A 66 -1.65 -19.32 6.83
C ALA A 66 -1.99 -20.44 5.84
N PHE A 67 -1.30 -20.53 4.70
CA PHE A 67 -1.62 -21.46 3.62
C PHE A 67 -0.60 -22.59 3.46
N ALA A 68 -1.03 -23.74 2.93
CA ALA A 68 -0.22 -24.95 2.81
C ALA A 68 0.97 -24.76 1.84
N GLU A 69 0.76 -24.00 0.78
CA GLU A 69 1.78 -23.64 -0.21
C GLU A 69 2.21 -22.17 0.00
N PRO A 70 3.50 -21.83 -0.21
CA PRO A 70 3.93 -20.44 -0.27
C PRO A 70 3.18 -19.68 -1.36
N PHE A 71 2.86 -18.41 -1.09
CA PHE A 71 2.21 -17.57 -2.07
C PHE A 71 3.24 -16.95 -3.02
N ASP A 72 2.99 -17.06 -4.32
CA ASP A 72 3.81 -16.46 -5.38
C ASP A 72 3.07 -15.27 -5.98
N VAL A 73 3.70 -14.09 -5.95
CA VAL A 73 3.11 -12.85 -6.50
C VAL A 73 2.92 -12.94 -8.02
N ASP A 74 3.74 -13.73 -8.71
CA ASP A 74 3.64 -13.95 -10.16
C ASP A 74 2.36 -14.72 -10.54
N SER A 75 1.66 -15.30 -9.56
CA SER A 75 0.37 -15.97 -9.78
C SER A 75 -0.83 -15.03 -9.84
N LEU A 76 -0.63 -13.72 -9.62
CA LEU A 76 -1.67 -12.71 -9.67
C LEU A 76 -1.94 -12.25 -11.11
N ASP A 77 -3.18 -12.40 -11.54
CA ASP A 77 -3.67 -11.88 -12.81
C ASP A 77 -4.60 -10.69 -12.59
N ALA A 78 -4.42 -9.63 -13.38
CA ALA A 78 -5.39 -8.54 -13.43
C ALA A 78 -6.69 -9.06 -14.06
N PHE A 79 -7.81 -8.95 -13.34
CA PHE A 79 -9.08 -9.53 -13.81
C PHE A 79 -10.19 -8.50 -14.00
N ALA A 80 -10.10 -7.33 -13.36
CA ALA A 80 -11.12 -6.29 -13.48
C ALA A 80 -10.56 -4.89 -13.23
N MET A 81 -11.11 -3.89 -13.92
CA MET A 81 -10.91 -2.47 -13.65
C MET A 81 -12.27 -1.82 -13.51
N ASP A 82 -12.50 -1.18 -12.37
CA ASP A 82 -13.75 -0.48 -12.07
C ASP A 82 -13.49 1.01 -11.87
N THR A 83 -14.52 1.82 -12.11
CA THR A 83 -14.55 3.22 -11.66
C THR A 83 -15.50 3.34 -10.48
N ILE A 84 -14.96 3.74 -9.32
CA ILE A 84 -15.75 3.77 -8.10
C ILE A 84 -16.55 5.07 -8.02
N ASN A 85 -17.87 4.96 -8.12
CA ASN A 85 -18.80 6.03 -7.73
C ASN A 85 -18.77 6.18 -6.21
N ALA A 86 -17.84 6.98 -5.73
CA ALA A 86 -17.52 7.01 -4.32
C ALA A 86 -18.65 7.62 -3.48
N PHE A 87 -19.10 6.85 -2.50
CA PHE A 87 -19.98 7.33 -1.45
C PHE A 87 -19.18 8.20 -0.47
N THR A 88 -19.68 9.39 -0.18
CA THR A 88 -18.99 10.38 0.65
C THR A 88 -19.81 10.71 1.88
N THR A 89 -19.15 10.76 3.03
CA THR A 89 -19.73 11.13 4.32
C THR A 89 -18.83 12.12 5.04
N MET A 90 -19.36 12.86 6.01
CA MET A 90 -18.56 13.74 6.86
C MET A 90 -18.43 13.10 8.25
N MET A 91 -17.21 12.96 8.74
CA MET A 91 -16.98 12.50 10.11
C MET A 91 -17.24 13.65 11.09
N THR A 92 -17.90 13.34 12.20
CA THR A 92 -17.93 14.27 13.34
C THR A 92 -16.54 14.43 13.95
N GLU A 93 -16.30 15.52 14.67
CA GLU A 93 -15.02 15.77 15.34
C GLU A 93 -14.64 14.62 16.28
N ASP A 94 -15.59 14.18 17.10
CA ASP A 94 -15.36 13.10 18.05
C ASP A 94 -15.03 11.79 17.36
N ARG A 95 -15.76 11.44 16.29
CA ARG A 95 -15.48 10.22 15.51
C ARG A 95 -14.11 10.29 14.86
N PHE A 96 -13.75 11.41 14.25
CA PHE A 96 -12.43 11.61 13.66
C PHE A 96 -11.32 11.44 14.72
N LYS A 97 -11.47 12.07 15.88
CA LYS A 97 -10.50 11.96 16.98
C LYS A 97 -10.40 10.53 17.53
N GLN A 98 -11.51 9.82 17.59
CA GLN A 98 -11.59 8.45 18.10
C GLN A 98 -10.84 7.46 17.19
N PHE A 99 -10.95 7.62 15.87
CA PHE A 99 -10.36 6.70 14.89
C PHE A 99 -9.01 7.15 14.31
N SER A 100 -8.62 8.42 14.48
CA SER A 100 -7.34 8.93 13.95
C SER A 100 -6.08 8.14 14.37
N PRO A 101 -6.01 7.50 15.55
CA PRO A 101 -4.86 6.66 15.89
C PRO A 101 -4.70 5.41 14.98
N TYR A 102 -5.77 5.00 14.28
CA TYR A 102 -5.78 3.83 13.38
C TYR A 102 -5.64 4.21 11.91
N PHE A 103 -5.55 5.51 11.61
CA PHE A 103 -5.41 6.00 10.24
C PHE A 103 -4.00 5.75 9.70
N ILE A 104 -3.94 5.40 8.42
CA ILE A 104 -2.68 5.28 7.67
C ILE A 104 -2.53 6.55 6.85
N TYR A 105 -1.71 7.49 7.32
CA TYR A 105 -1.55 8.80 6.71
C TYR A 105 -0.78 8.73 5.38
N SER A 106 -1.24 9.53 4.42
CA SER A 106 -0.53 9.81 3.16
C SER A 106 0.85 10.42 3.43
N PRO A 107 1.81 10.34 2.50
CA PRO A 107 3.14 10.91 2.66
C PRO A 107 3.13 12.41 3.01
N ASP A 108 2.24 13.19 2.41
CA ASP A 108 2.07 14.62 2.70
C ASP A 108 1.13 14.92 3.88
N LYS A 109 0.53 13.88 4.47
CA LYS A 109 -0.38 13.91 5.62
C LYS A 109 -1.69 14.68 5.40
N LYS A 110 -2.05 15.00 4.16
CA LYS A 110 -3.33 15.67 3.87
C LYS A 110 -4.52 14.71 3.84
N MET A 111 -4.24 13.44 3.55
CA MET A 111 -5.21 12.36 3.49
C MET A 111 -4.81 11.23 4.43
N ALA A 112 -5.76 10.37 4.77
CA ALA A 112 -5.54 9.11 5.45
C ALA A 112 -6.38 7.97 4.86
N ILE A 113 -5.86 6.75 4.93
CA ILE A 113 -6.65 5.53 4.72
C ILE A 113 -7.31 5.16 6.05
N ASP A 114 -8.60 4.86 5.99
CA ASP A 114 -9.39 4.34 7.09
C ASP A 114 -10.00 2.99 6.69
N MET A 115 -9.55 1.92 7.36
CA MET A 115 -10.05 0.56 7.20
C MET A 115 -10.93 0.11 8.37
N ILE A 116 -11.10 0.94 9.40
CA ILE A 116 -11.59 0.50 10.71
C ILE A 116 -12.90 1.20 11.09
N SER A 117 -13.10 2.46 10.70
CA SER A 117 -14.25 3.21 11.25
C SER A 117 -15.60 2.81 10.64
N TYR A 118 -15.66 1.96 9.61
CA TYR A 118 -16.94 1.52 9.07
C TYR A 118 -17.57 0.45 9.98
N GLY A 119 -18.82 0.66 10.40
CA GLY A 119 -19.58 -0.31 11.21
C GLY A 119 -19.07 -0.53 12.65
N THR A 120 -17.87 -0.04 12.99
CA THR A 120 -17.27 -0.26 14.31
C THR A 120 -17.60 0.82 15.33
N ILE A 121 -17.79 0.39 16.57
CA ILE A 121 -17.91 1.21 17.75
C ILE A 121 -16.67 0.97 18.62
N LEU A 122 -16.08 2.04 19.15
CA LEU A 122 -14.93 1.96 20.04
C LEU A 122 -15.41 2.15 21.48
N GLU A 123 -15.56 1.05 22.20
CA GLU A 123 -15.99 1.02 23.60
C GLU A 123 -14.81 0.93 24.55
N LYS A 124 -14.94 1.42 25.79
CA LYS A 124 -13.90 1.25 26.80
C LYS A 124 -14.21 0.04 27.65
N ASP A 125 -13.23 -0.85 27.80
CA ASP A 125 -13.29 -1.96 28.74
C ASP A 125 -13.30 -1.48 30.20
N SER A 126 -13.50 -2.40 31.13
CA SER A 126 -13.50 -2.12 32.58
C SER A 126 -12.19 -1.52 33.12
N ARG A 127 -11.12 -1.54 32.32
CA ARG A 127 -9.81 -0.94 32.63
C ARG A 127 -9.57 0.37 31.87
N GLY A 128 -10.60 0.88 31.17
CA GLY A 128 -10.55 2.11 30.39
C GLY A 128 -9.82 1.99 29.05
N LYS A 129 -9.48 0.78 28.60
CA LYS A 129 -8.84 0.55 27.29
C LYS A 129 -9.91 0.46 26.21
N PHE A 130 -9.67 1.12 25.08
CA PHE A 130 -10.56 0.98 23.94
C PHE A 130 -10.51 -0.44 23.36
N GLN A 131 -11.68 -1.02 23.12
CA GLN A 131 -11.91 -2.25 22.38
C GLN A 131 -12.82 -1.94 21.19
N LEU A 132 -12.59 -2.64 20.08
CA LEU A 132 -13.44 -2.55 18.90
C LEU A 132 -14.62 -3.49 19.14
N GLU A 133 -15.83 -2.93 19.23
CA GLU A 133 -17.08 -3.66 19.40
C GLU A 133 -17.98 -3.42 18.19
N GLY A 134 -18.60 -4.51 17.72
CA GLY A 134 -19.41 -4.50 16.51
C GLY A 134 -18.61 -4.59 15.22
N GLY A 135 -19.23 -5.23 14.24
CA GLY A 135 -18.82 -5.22 12.85
C GLY A 135 -20.06 -5.43 12.00
N GLU A 136 -20.27 -4.56 11.03
CA GLU A 136 -21.04 -4.95 9.85
C GLU A 136 -20.36 -6.19 9.25
N PRO A 137 -21.11 -7.15 8.68
CA PRO A 137 -20.51 -8.30 8.02
C PRO A 137 -19.64 -7.87 6.83
N ASP A 138 -19.91 -6.70 6.27
CA ASP A 138 -19.17 -6.10 5.17
C ASP A 138 -17.97 -5.29 5.67
N SER A 139 -16.91 -5.25 4.86
CA SER A 139 -15.71 -4.46 5.13
C SER A 139 -15.58 -3.29 4.16
N GLU A 140 -14.95 -2.22 4.62
CA GLU A 140 -14.78 -1.00 3.84
C GLU A 140 -13.36 -0.42 3.95
N VAL A 141 -12.85 0.10 2.84
CA VAL A 141 -11.71 1.03 2.84
C VAL A 141 -12.18 2.39 2.36
N ALA A 142 -11.85 3.43 3.12
CA ALA A 142 -12.14 4.81 2.77
C ALA A 142 -10.89 5.68 2.85
N ILE A 143 -10.97 6.83 2.17
CA ILE A 143 -10.02 7.92 2.27
C ILE A 143 -10.64 9.07 3.04
N VAL A 144 -9.91 9.57 4.02
CA VAL A 144 -10.30 10.69 4.87
C VAL A 144 -9.45 11.90 4.50
N ASP A 145 -10.09 12.98 4.07
CA ASP A 145 -9.47 14.30 4.00
C ASP A 145 -9.32 14.86 5.41
N ILE A 146 -8.09 15.15 5.82
CA ILE A 146 -7.77 15.48 7.21
C ILE A 146 -8.31 16.86 7.61
N ALA A 147 -8.36 17.81 6.67
CA ALA A 147 -8.79 19.17 6.96
C ALA A 147 -10.32 19.27 7.06
N SER A 148 -11.00 18.70 6.07
CA SER A 148 -12.46 18.75 5.94
C SER A 148 -13.18 17.60 6.66
N LYS A 149 -12.46 16.56 7.08
CA LYS A 149 -12.99 15.33 7.69
C LYS A 149 -13.98 14.60 6.79
N VAL A 150 -13.88 14.84 5.48
CA VAL A 150 -14.67 14.17 4.47
C VAL A 150 -14.10 12.77 4.25
N ARG A 151 -14.94 11.76 4.39
CA ARG A 151 -14.62 10.35 4.25
C ARG A 151 -15.26 9.80 2.97
N LYS A 152 -14.43 9.36 2.04
CA LYS A 152 -14.78 8.85 0.72
C LYS A 152 -14.53 7.34 0.67
N ARG A 153 -15.58 6.53 0.53
CA ARG A 153 -15.47 5.08 0.34
C ARG A 153 -14.82 4.77 -1.01
N ILE A 154 -13.80 3.91 -1.01
CA ILE A 154 -13.07 3.50 -2.21
C ILE A 154 -13.10 1.99 -2.46
N LEU A 155 -13.40 1.18 -1.44
CA LEU A 155 -13.63 -0.25 -1.56
C LEU A 155 -14.70 -0.66 -0.56
N PHE A 156 -15.65 -1.49 -1.00
CA PHE A 156 -16.68 -2.08 -0.15
C PHE A 156 -16.88 -3.52 -0.56
N VAL A 157 -16.65 -4.45 0.36
CA VAL A 157 -16.60 -5.88 0.09
C VAL A 157 -17.44 -6.65 1.10
N GLY A 158 -18.05 -7.73 0.64
CA GLY A 158 -18.88 -8.59 1.47
C GLY A 158 -18.07 -9.45 2.46
N PRO A 159 -18.74 -10.25 3.29
CA PRO A 159 -18.13 -11.04 4.37
C PRO A 159 -17.20 -12.15 3.88
N SER A 160 -17.29 -12.54 2.61
CA SER A 160 -16.37 -13.51 2.01
C SER A 160 -14.96 -12.95 1.79
N ILE A 161 -14.76 -11.63 1.92
CA ILE A 161 -13.47 -10.98 1.71
C ILE A 161 -12.93 -10.49 3.04
N ILE A 162 -11.69 -10.88 3.34
CA ILE A 162 -10.94 -10.39 4.49
C ILE A 162 -9.92 -9.38 3.99
N LEU A 163 -10.10 -8.11 4.38
CA LEU A 163 -9.08 -7.09 4.21
C LEU A 163 -7.99 -7.26 5.27
N LYS A 164 -6.73 -7.17 4.87
CA LYS A 164 -5.59 -7.38 5.77
C LYS A 164 -4.72 -6.16 5.95
N GLU A 165 -4.45 -5.46 4.85
CA GLU A 165 -3.51 -4.35 4.87
C GLU A 165 -3.84 -3.39 3.74
N ALA A 166 -3.55 -2.11 3.96
CA ALA A 166 -3.54 -1.10 2.91
C ALA A 166 -2.39 -0.14 3.17
N THR A 167 -1.83 0.43 2.11
CA THR A 167 -0.75 1.41 2.23
C THR A 167 -0.73 2.37 1.06
N TRP A 168 -0.14 3.54 1.28
CA TRP A 168 0.07 4.53 0.23
C TRP A 168 1.25 4.13 -0.64
N ILE A 169 1.02 4.18 -1.95
CA ILE A 169 2.06 4.13 -2.98
C ILE A 169 2.74 5.50 -3.05
N ASP A 170 1.90 6.53 -3.19
CA ASP A 170 2.30 7.94 -3.23
C ASP A 170 1.15 8.80 -2.62
N ASN A 171 1.02 10.08 -2.97
CA ASN A 171 -0.07 10.94 -2.46
C ASN A 171 -1.42 10.74 -3.18
N TYR A 172 -1.45 9.95 -4.24
CA TYR A 172 -2.58 9.79 -5.16
C TYR A 172 -2.95 8.32 -5.42
N SER A 173 -2.12 7.37 -5.01
CA SER A 173 -2.29 5.95 -5.29
C SER A 173 -2.14 5.12 -4.03
N ILE A 174 -2.96 4.08 -3.93
CA ILE A 174 -3.05 3.21 -2.75
C ILE A 174 -3.10 1.76 -3.21
N ILE A 175 -2.46 0.88 -2.45
CA ILE A 175 -2.62 -0.56 -2.58
C ILE A 175 -3.36 -1.10 -1.36
N ILE A 176 -4.32 -1.99 -1.60
CA ILE A 176 -5.12 -2.69 -0.58
C ILE A 176 -4.96 -4.17 -0.88
N VAL A 177 -4.81 -4.99 0.16
CA VAL A 177 -4.62 -6.44 0.02
C VAL A 177 -5.46 -7.22 1.01
N GLY A 178 -5.87 -8.41 0.59
CA GLY A 178 -6.74 -9.29 1.34
C GLY A 178 -6.80 -10.70 0.76
N ALA A 179 -7.84 -11.43 1.10
CA ALA A 179 -8.20 -12.67 0.42
C ALA A 179 -9.72 -12.84 0.40
N MET A 180 -10.23 -13.47 -0.65
CA MET A 180 -11.60 -13.97 -0.73
C MET A 180 -11.62 -15.44 -0.29
N SER A 181 -12.60 -15.86 0.50
CA SER A 181 -12.90 -17.26 0.74
C SER A 181 -14.13 -17.69 -0.05
N ASP A 182 -14.13 -18.91 -0.57
CA ASP A 182 -15.33 -19.54 -1.12
C ASP A 182 -16.05 -20.42 -0.08
N ASP A 183 -17.19 -20.99 -0.49
CA ASP A 183 -18.02 -21.85 0.37
C ASP A 183 -17.34 -23.17 0.77
N GLU A 184 -16.28 -23.57 0.07
CA GLU A 184 -15.45 -24.73 0.38
C GLU A 184 -14.31 -24.40 1.36
N GLY A 185 -14.20 -23.13 1.78
CA GLY A 185 -13.15 -22.65 2.67
C GLY A 185 -11.79 -22.50 1.99
N ARG A 186 -11.75 -22.46 0.66
CA ARG A 186 -10.54 -22.16 -0.12
C ARG A 186 -10.37 -20.66 -0.24
N TYR A 187 -9.13 -20.20 -0.31
CA TYR A 187 -8.81 -18.78 -0.32
C TYR A 187 -8.18 -18.32 -1.63
N PHE A 188 -8.53 -17.13 -2.06
CA PHE A 188 -8.01 -16.47 -3.24
C PHE A 188 -7.38 -15.15 -2.81
N PRO A 189 -6.05 -15.00 -2.89
CA PRO A 189 -5.39 -13.70 -2.73
C PRO A 189 -6.06 -12.61 -3.56
N MET A 190 -6.26 -11.46 -2.95
CA MET A 190 -6.86 -10.30 -3.62
C MET A 190 -5.98 -9.07 -3.42
N VAL A 191 -5.76 -8.33 -4.50
CA VAL A 191 -5.03 -7.07 -4.49
C VAL A 191 -5.84 -6.02 -5.24
N TRP A 192 -5.88 -4.81 -4.69
CA TRP A 192 -6.51 -3.66 -5.31
C TRP A 192 -5.55 -2.48 -5.36
N LYS A 193 -5.47 -1.79 -6.50
CA LYS A 193 -4.77 -0.51 -6.66
C LYS A 193 -5.80 0.56 -6.97
N TYR A 194 -5.93 1.54 -6.09
CA TYR A 194 -6.84 2.66 -6.25
C TYR A 194 -6.08 3.94 -6.60
N ASN A 195 -6.53 4.64 -7.64
CA ASN A 195 -6.04 5.98 -7.99
C ASN A 195 -7.07 7.05 -7.60
N LEU A 196 -6.65 8.01 -6.78
CA LEU A 196 -7.52 9.07 -6.25
C LEU A 196 -7.97 10.05 -7.32
N ALA A 197 -7.15 10.30 -8.33
CA ALA A 197 -7.41 11.30 -9.37
C ALA A 197 -8.40 10.78 -10.41
N SER A 198 -8.21 9.55 -10.91
CA SER A 198 -9.12 8.93 -11.87
C SER A 198 -10.32 8.26 -11.20
N GLY A 199 -10.19 7.84 -9.94
CA GLY A 199 -11.19 7.02 -9.25
C GLY A 199 -11.21 5.57 -9.71
N GLU A 200 -10.20 5.14 -10.47
CA GLU A 200 -10.05 3.78 -10.97
C GLU A 200 -9.56 2.85 -9.86
N LEU A 201 -10.14 1.65 -9.84
CA LEU A 201 -9.78 0.54 -8.97
C LEU A 201 -9.41 -0.66 -9.85
N LEU A 202 -8.12 -0.97 -9.92
CA LEU A 202 -7.62 -2.15 -10.62
C LEU A 202 -7.54 -3.32 -9.64
N ASN A 203 -8.01 -4.49 -10.06
CA ASN A 203 -8.15 -5.68 -9.23
C ASN A 203 -7.27 -6.81 -9.78
N TRP A 204 -6.56 -7.49 -8.88
CA TRP A 204 -5.81 -8.71 -9.18
C TRP A 204 -6.22 -9.83 -8.23
N SER A 205 -6.21 -11.06 -8.75
CA SER A 205 -6.40 -12.27 -7.97
C SER A 205 -5.73 -13.45 -8.66
N THR A 206 -5.61 -14.56 -7.95
CA THR A 206 -5.11 -15.81 -8.52
C THR A 206 -6.26 -16.58 -9.16
N ASN A 207 -5.96 -17.33 -10.22
CA ASN A 207 -6.89 -18.31 -10.80
C ASN A 207 -6.91 -19.65 -10.02
N LYS A 208 -5.89 -19.87 -9.17
CA LYS A 208 -5.73 -21.05 -8.31
C LYS A 208 -6.02 -20.66 -6.87
N SER A 209 -6.85 -21.45 -6.19
CA SER A 209 -7.08 -21.27 -4.76
C SER A 209 -5.93 -21.81 -3.91
N LEU A 210 -5.81 -21.26 -2.70
CA LEU A 210 -4.91 -21.69 -1.65
C LEU A 210 -5.69 -22.45 -0.57
N GLU A 211 -5.13 -23.56 -0.13
CA GLU A 211 -5.67 -24.33 0.99
C GLU A 211 -5.07 -23.83 2.31
N ALA A 212 -5.93 -23.58 3.31
CA ALA A 212 -5.48 -23.19 4.64
C ALA A 212 -4.66 -24.33 5.27
N LYS A 213 -3.57 -23.99 5.99
CA LYS A 213 -2.84 -24.99 6.78
C LYS A 213 -3.77 -25.62 7.81
N ALA A 214 -3.82 -26.95 7.83
CA ALA A 214 -4.55 -27.68 8.86
C ALA A 214 -4.05 -27.27 10.27
N PRO A 215 -4.95 -27.10 11.25
CA PRO A 215 -4.56 -26.85 12.63
C PRO A 215 -3.60 -27.96 13.12
N LYS A 216 -2.51 -27.59 13.80
CA LYS A 216 -1.49 -28.56 14.27
C LYS A 216 -2.05 -29.63 15.21
N ASP A 217 -3.22 -29.40 15.81
CA ASP A 217 -3.82 -30.29 16.81
C ASP A 217 -4.79 -31.35 16.23
N THR A 218 -4.99 -31.41 14.91
CA THR A 218 -5.93 -32.38 14.30
C THR A 218 -5.29 -33.75 14.00
N LEU A 219 -4.00 -33.96 14.34
CA LEU A 219 -3.25 -35.18 14.00
C LEU A 219 -3.23 -36.29 15.08
N SER A 220 -4.11 -36.27 16.09
CA SER A 220 -4.18 -37.38 17.06
C SER A 220 -5.60 -37.76 17.46
N LYS A 221 -6.33 -38.47 16.58
CA LYS A 221 -7.50 -39.27 16.99
C LYS A 221 -7.88 -40.40 16.01
N THR A 222 -6.89 -41.03 15.38
CA THR A 222 -7.14 -42.24 14.56
C THR A 222 -6.16 -43.37 14.86
N ILE A 223 -6.08 -43.79 16.13
CA ILE A 223 -5.56 -45.10 16.60
C ILE A 223 -6.26 -45.31 17.96
N SER A 224 -7.04 -46.34 18.32
CA SER A 224 -7.31 -47.69 17.82
C SER A 224 -8.73 -48.10 18.23
N ALA A 225 -9.55 -48.56 17.29
CA ALA A 225 -10.72 -49.40 17.58
C ALA A 225 -10.57 -50.72 16.82
N SER A 226 -9.55 -51.48 17.18
CA SER A 226 -9.44 -52.88 16.77
C SER A 226 -8.87 -53.69 17.93
N GLY A 227 -9.72 -54.50 18.54
CA GLY A 227 -9.30 -55.63 19.35
C GLY A 227 -9.67 -55.53 20.83
N LYS A 228 -10.82 -56.11 21.18
CA LYS A 228 -10.84 -57.44 21.80
C LYS A 228 -12.24 -58.06 21.67
N LYS A 229 -12.24 -59.27 21.13
CA LYS A 229 -13.29 -60.27 21.28
C LYS A 229 -13.32 -60.76 22.72
#